data_AF-A0A7C7L6G3-F1
#
_entry.id   AF-A0A7C7L6G3-F1
#
_cell.length_a   1.000
_cell.length_b   1.000
_cell.length_c   1.000
_cell.angle_alpha   90.00
_cell.angle_beta   90.00
_cell.angle_gamma   90.00
#
_symmetry.space_group_name_H-M   'P 1'
#
loop_
_entity.id
_entity.type
_entity.pdbx_description
1 polymer ?
#
loop_
_entity_poly.entity_id
_entity_poly.type
_entity_poly.pdbx_seq_one_letter_code
_entity_poly.pdbx_strand_id
1 'polypeptide(L)'
;MLDDQPGGSTGGLVYAITPMVAGGPVTFTVTGAAPSTPVILGYSLSGAGPINTAFGIVDMTPPISRFPNLTADAMGVATITLTVPGNAAGVTLYTQGLNNGVLTNSLAPTVM
;
A
#
# COMPACT_ATOMS: atom_id res chain seq x y z
N MET A 1 35.18 18.31 6.96
CA MET A 1 34.37 17.36 7.74
C MET A 1 33.35 16.81 6.76
N LEU A 2 33.68 15.65 6.21
CA LEU A 2 32.92 14.96 5.17
C LEU A 2 32.17 13.85 5.91
N ASP A 3 30.93 14.11 6.28
CA ASP A 3 30.05 13.15 6.95
C ASP A 3 29.09 12.61 5.91
N ASP A 4 29.55 11.54 5.26
CA ASP A 4 28.77 10.35 4.91
C ASP A 4 27.26 10.49 5.19
N GLN A 5 26.49 10.82 4.14
CA GLN A 5 25.07 10.51 4.09
C GLN A 5 24.96 9.11 3.51
N PRO A 6 24.74 8.05 4.31
CA PRO A 6 24.62 6.72 3.76
C PRO A 6 23.30 6.62 2.97
N GLY A 7 23.43 6.53 1.65
CA GLY A 7 22.52 5.79 0.79
C GLY A 7 21.20 6.46 0.43
N GLY A 8 21.24 7.35 -0.56
CA GLY A 8 20.05 7.62 -1.35
C GLY A 8 19.62 6.36 -2.11
N SER A 9 18.38 5.93 -1.88
CA SER A 9 17.54 5.38 -2.93
C SER A 9 16.38 6.34 -3.10
N THR A 10 16.55 7.34 -3.96
CA THR A 10 15.47 8.19 -4.50
C THR A 10 14.58 7.41 -5.49
N GLY A 11 14.35 6.12 -5.22
CA GLY A 11 13.19 5.40 -5.69
C GLY A 11 12.22 5.40 -4.52
N GLY A 12 11.36 6.43 -4.44
CA GLY A 12 10.44 6.58 -3.33
C GLY A 12 9.59 5.32 -3.09
N LEU A 13 8.91 5.23 -1.95
CA LEU A 13 8.02 4.12 -1.69
C LEU A 13 6.90 4.09 -2.75
N VAL A 14 6.89 3.07 -3.59
CA VAL A 14 5.90 2.89 -4.65
C VAL A 14 5.01 1.71 -4.31
N TYR A 15 3.70 1.94 -4.38
CA TYR A 15 2.66 0.94 -4.23
C TYR A 15 1.98 0.66 -5.57
N ALA A 16 1.86 -0.63 -5.91
CA ALA A 16 1.27 -1.12 -7.14
C ALA A 16 0.34 -2.32 -6.87
N ILE A 17 -0.67 -2.47 -7.73
CA ILE A 17 -1.69 -3.52 -7.62
C ILE A 17 -1.91 -4.10 -9.01
N THR A 18 -1.92 -5.43 -9.14
CA THR A 18 -2.33 -6.08 -10.39
C THR A 18 -3.82 -5.81 -10.67
N PRO A 19 -4.29 -5.99 -11.92
CA PRO A 19 -5.72 -5.87 -12.20
C PRO A 19 -6.57 -6.69 -11.24
N MET A 20 -7.63 -6.08 -10.71
CA MET A 20 -8.56 -6.74 -9.79
C MET A 20 -9.72 -7.31 -10.59
N VAL A 21 -9.85 -8.63 -10.58
CA VAL A 21 -10.96 -9.35 -11.22
C VAL A 21 -11.73 -10.12 -10.15
N ALA A 22 -13.05 -10.00 -10.11
CA ALA A 22 -13.88 -10.69 -9.13
C ALA A 22 -13.63 -12.22 -9.17
N GLY A 23 -13.35 -12.81 -8.00
CA GLY A 23 -13.00 -14.24 -7.87
C GLY A 23 -11.57 -14.60 -8.30
N GLY A 24 -10.82 -13.66 -8.86
CA GLY A 24 -9.43 -13.86 -9.32
C GLY A 24 -8.38 -13.50 -8.26
N PRO A 25 -7.12 -13.90 -8.50
CA PRO A 25 -6.01 -13.45 -7.68
C PRO A 25 -5.67 -11.97 -7.95
N VAL A 26 -5.32 -11.24 -6.91
CA VAL A 26 -4.76 -9.89 -6.95
C VAL A 26 -3.47 -9.86 -6.14
N THR A 27 -2.44 -9.21 -6.67
CA THR A 27 -1.16 -9.00 -6.01
C THR A 27 -0.97 -7.53 -5.69
N PHE A 28 -0.63 -7.26 -4.44
CA PHE A 28 -0.27 -5.95 -3.93
C PHE A 28 1.24 -5.93 -3.67
N THR A 29 1.94 -4.93 -4.21
CA THR A 29 3.40 -4.82 -4.11
C THR A 29 3.80 -3.43 -3.65
N VAL A 30 4.65 -3.35 -2.63
CA VAL A 30 5.36 -2.14 -2.23
C VAL A 30 6.84 -2.32 -2.54
N THR A 31 7.44 -1.33 -3.20
CA THR A 31 8.88 -1.27 -3.48
C THR A 31 9.48 0.00 -2.88
N GLY A 32 10.78 -0.03 -2.57
CA GLY A 32 11.47 1.10 -1.93
C GLY A 32 11.23 1.19 -0.42
N ALA A 33 10.66 0.15 0.21
CA ALA A 33 10.55 0.06 1.65
C ALA A 33 11.92 -0.22 2.29
N ALA A 34 12.09 0.12 3.58
CA ALA A 34 13.31 -0.23 4.29
C ALA A 34 13.40 -1.77 4.46
N PRO A 35 14.54 -2.42 4.15
CA PRO A 35 14.66 -3.88 4.25
C PRO A 35 14.37 -4.42 5.65
N SER A 36 13.72 -5.58 5.74
CA SER A 36 13.37 -6.26 6.99
C SER A 36 12.46 -5.45 7.94
N THR A 37 11.74 -4.45 7.42
CA THR A 37 10.82 -3.61 8.21
C THR A 37 9.36 -3.87 7.83
N PRO A 38 8.41 -3.59 8.74
CA PRO A 38 7.00 -3.81 8.47
C PRO A 38 6.44 -2.81 7.45
N VAL A 39 5.63 -3.32 6.53
CA VAL A 39 4.82 -2.55 5.59
C VAL A 39 3.35 -2.77 5.93
N ILE A 40 2.62 -1.67 6.15
CA ILE A 40 1.21 -1.68 6.47
C ILE A 40 0.44 -1.22 5.24
N LEU A 41 -0.51 -2.03 4.77
CA LEU A 41 -1.44 -1.63 3.71
C LEU A 41 -2.81 -1.39 4.32
N GLY A 42 -3.25 -0.13 4.27
CA GLY A 42 -4.60 0.29 4.65
C GLY A 42 -5.53 0.29 3.46
N TYR A 43 -6.81 0.00 3.70
CA TYR A 43 -7.84 0.13 2.67
C TYR A 43 -9.20 0.59 3.23
N SER A 44 -9.99 1.19 2.36
CA SER A 44 -11.38 1.57 2.61
C SER A 44 -12.24 1.28 1.38
N LEU A 45 -13.50 0.93 1.62
CA LEU A 45 -14.55 0.81 0.61
C LEU A 45 -15.56 1.97 0.68
N SER A 46 -15.39 2.89 1.64
CA SER A 46 -16.33 3.97 1.96
C SER A 46 -16.11 5.21 1.10
N GLY A 47 -14.86 5.49 0.71
CA GLY A 47 -14.53 6.66 -0.11
C GLY A 47 -13.04 7.01 -0.10
N ALA A 48 -12.68 7.98 -0.95
CA ALA A 48 -11.31 8.43 -1.18
C ALA A 48 -10.74 9.38 -0.11
N GLY A 49 -11.43 9.64 1.01
CA GLY A 49 -11.00 10.65 1.97
C GLY A 49 -11.09 12.08 1.41
N PRO A 50 -10.17 13.00 1.80
CA PRO A 50 -8.96 12.78 2.61
C PRO A 50 -9.23 12.74 4.12
N ILE A 51 -8.35 12.07 4.86
CA ILE A 51 -8.24 12.23 6.32
C ILE A 51 -6.82 12.61 6.72
N ASN A 52 -6.71 13.41 7.79
CA ASN A 52 -5.42 13.76 8.37
C ASN A 52 -5.05 12.70 9.41
N THR A 53 -3.85 12.15 9.29
CA THR A 53 -3.32 11.15 10.21
C THR A 53 -1.97 11.61 10.77
N ALA A 54 -1.47 10.92 11.79
CA ALA A 54 -0.12 11.16 12.31
C ALA A 54 1.01 10.92 11.28
N PHE A 55 0.71 10.23 10.18
CA PHE A 55 1.66 9.91 9.11
C PHE A 55 1.51 10.82 7.88
N GLY A 56 0.56 11.75 7.91
CA GLY A 56 0.22 12.62 6.79
C GLY A 56 -1.23 12.46 6.31
N ILE A 57 -1.49 13.00 5.13
CA ILE A 57 -2.81 12.93 4.50
C ILE A 57 -2.96 11.56 3.85
N VAL A 58 -4.07 10.90 4.16
CA VAL A 58 -4.43 9.59 3.62
C VAL A 58 -5.71 9.72 2.79
N ASP A 59 -5.68 9.19 1.57
CA ASP A 59 -6.81 9.22 0.63
C ASP A 59 -7.79 8.05 0.90
N MET A 60 -8.34 8.00 2.11
CA MET A 60 -9.35 7.01 2.53
C MET A 60 -10.35 7.61 3.51
N THR A 61 -11.63 7.28 3.37
CA THR A 61 -12.68 7.61 4.35
C THR A 61 -12.85 6.46 5.35
N PRO A 62 -12.93 6.70 6.68
CA PRO A 62 -13.24 5.65 7.65
C PRO A 62 -14.57 4.90 7.35
N PRO A 63 -14.70 3.62 7.73
CA PRO A 63 -13.71 2.80 8.44
C PRO A 63 -12.52 2.39 7.55
N ILE A 64 -11.31 2.46 8.11
CA ILE A 64 -10.09 1.98 7.44
C ILE A 64 -9.70 0.64 8.06
N SER A 65 -9.67 -0.38 7.20
CA SER A 65 -9.20 -1.72 7.51
C SER A 65 -7.75 -1.89 7.05
N ARG A 66 -7.11 -2.98 7.48
CA ARG A 66 -5.73 -3.31 7.09
C ARG A 66 -5.68 -4.72 6.53
N PHE A 67 -4.82 -4.92 5.54
CA PHE A 67 -4.42 -6.25 5.12
C PHE A 67 -3.50 -6.89 6.19
N PRO A 68 -3.21 -8.20 6.09
CA PRO A 68 -2.17 -8.81 6.89
C PRO A 68 -0.86 -8.01 6.82
N ASN A 69 -0.13 -7.93 7.94
CA ASN A 69 1.14 -7.22 8.00
C ASN A 69 2.14 -7.87 7.04
N LEU A 70 2.83 -7.03 6.27
CA LEU A 70 3.89 -7.45 5.38
C LEU A 70 5.24 -7.08 5.98
N THR A 71 6.27 -7.84 5.64
CA THR A 71 7.65 -7.48 5.94
C THR A 71 8.38 -7.34 4.61
N ALA A 72 9.07 -6.21 4.43
CA ALA A 72 9.91 -6.01 3.25
C ALA A 72 11.11 -6.96 3.28
N ASP A 73 11.43 -7.55 2.13
CA ASP A 73 12.60 -8.40 1.98
C ASP A 73 13.91 -7.60 1.97
N ALA A 74 15.04 -8.28 1.74
CA ALA A 74 16.36 -7.66 1.69
C ALA A 74 16.51 -6.60 0.57
N MET A 75 15.64 -6.63 -0.44
CA MET A 75 15.61 -5.67 -1.55
C MET A 75 14.62 -4.51 -1.32
N GLY A 76 13.95 -4.47 -0.16
CA GLY A 76 12.95 -3.44 0.14
C GLY A 76 11.62 -3.68 -0.58
N VAL A 77 11.31 -4.93 -0.94
CA VAL A 77 10.07 -5.33 -1.60
C VAL A 77 9.17 -6.08 -0.63
N ALA A 78 7.92 -5.67 -0.53
CA ALA A 78 6.88 -6.36 0.23
C ALA A 78 5.73 -6.72 -0.72
N THR A 79 5.34 -7.98 -0.77
CA THR A 79 4.29 -8.46 -1.66
C THR A 79 3.31 -9.36 -0.95
N ILE A 80 2.02 -9.26 -1.29
CA ILE A 80 0.99 -10.21 -0.89
C ILE A 80 0.03 -10.48 -2.04
N THR A 81 -0.35 -11.74 -2.19
CA THR A 81 -1.38 -12.17 -3.13
C THR A 81 -2.60 -12.64 -2.37
N LEU A 82 -3.77 -12.11 -2.72
CA LEU A 82 -5.06 -12.44 -2.14
C LEU A 82 -6.06 -12.78 -3.25
N THR A 83 -7.19 -13.39 -2.88
CA THR A 83 -8.31 -13.61 -3.80
C THR A 83 -9.34 -12.51 -3.63
N VAL A 84 -9.74 -11.88 -4.73
CA VAL A 84 -10.84 -10.90 -4.73
C VAL A 84 -12.16 -11.64 -4.50
N PRO A 85 -13.04 -11.20 -3.59
CA PRO A 85 -14.36 -11.82 -3.43
C PRO A 85 -15.16 -11.82 -4.74
N GLY A 86 -15.83 -12.93 -5.05
CA GLY A 86 -16.58 -13.08 -6.31
C GLY A 86 -17.75 -12.10 -6.47
N ASN A 87 -18.26 -11.54 -5.36
CA ASN A 87 -19.34 -10.56 -5.34
C ASN A 87 -18.84 -9.10 -5.28
N ALA A 88 -17.54 -8.85 -5.49
CA ALA A 88 -16.96 -7.51 -5.37
C ALA A 88 -16.89 -6.73 -6.70
N ALA A 89 -17.41 -7.27 -7.81
CA ALA A 89 -17.42 -6.57 -9.10
C ALA A 89 -18.04 -5.16 -8.98
N GLY A 90 -17.39 -4.16 -9.56
CA GLY A 90 -17.79 -2.75 -9.48
C GLY A 90 -17.44 -2.04 -8.18
N VAL A 91 -16.92 -2.73 -7.17
CA VAL A 91 -16.44 -2.11 -5.93
C VAL A 91 -15.11 -1.42 -6.18
N THR A 92 -14.98 -0.17 -5.72
CA THR A 92 -13.70 0.57 -5.73
C THR A 92 -13.00 0.41 -4.40
N LEU A 93 -11.74 0.00 -4.44
CA LEU A 93 -10.87 -0.13 -3.27
C LEU A 93 -9.97 1.10 -3.16
N TYR A 94 -10.17 1.93 -2.15
CA TYR A 94 -9.27 3.03 -1.84
C TYR A 94 -8.17 2.51 -0.91
N THR A 95 -6.91 2.59 -1.30
CA THR A 95 -5.82 1.94 -0.57
C THR A 95 -4.49 2.66 -0.68
N GLN A 96 -3.69 2.57 0.38
CA GLN A 96 -2.38 3.19 0.50
C GLN A 96 -1.50 2.39 1.47
N GLY A 97 -0.20 2.40 1.24
CA GLY A 97 0.79 1.79 2.11
C GLY A 97 1.48 2.79 3.06
N LEU A 98 2.08 2.24 4.10
CA LEU A 98 2.90 2.93 5.09
C LEU A 98 4.11 2.06 5.44
N ASN A 99 5.31 2.64 5.42
CA ASN A 99 6.52 2.02 5.95
C ASN A 99 7.36 3.08 6.69
N ASN A 100 7.75 2.78 7.93
CA ASN A 100 8.54 3.67 8.79
C ASN A 100 8.06 5.14 8.85
N GLY A 101 6.75 5.35 8.89
CA GLY A 101 6.17 6.69 8.97
C GLY A 101 6.02 7.43 7.63
N VAL A 102 6.45 6.83 6.52
CA VAL A 102 6.34 7.39 5.17
C VAL A 102 5.21 6.69 4.41
N LEU A 103 4.28 7.47 3.86
CA LEU A 103 3.18 6.99 3.03
C LEU A 103 3.65 6.72 1.59
N THR A 104 3.06 5.70 0.96
CA THR A 104 3.20 5.45 -0.49
C THR A 104 2.29 6.39 -1.30
N ASN A 105 2.30 6.29 -2.62
CA ASN A 105 1.17 6.77 -3.43
C ASN A 105 -0.13 6.06 -3.01
N SER A 106 -1.26 6.75 -3.18
CA SER A 106 -2.60 6.18 -3.06
C SER A 106 -3.05 5.56 -4.38
N LEU A 107 -3.91 4.53 -4.29
CA LEU A 107 -4.52 3.87 -5.43
C LEU A 107 -6.01 3.65 -5.16
N ALA A 108 -6.80 3.71 -6.23
CA ALA A 108 -8.25 3.49 -6.19
C ALA A 108 -8.72 2.53 -7.31
N PRO A 109 -8.20 1.30 -7.41
CA PRO A 109 -8.65 0.36 -8.44
C PRO A 109 -10.10 -0.06 -8.23
N THR A 110 -10.83 -0.20 -9.33
CA THR A 110 -12.16 -0.80 -9.37
C THR A 110 -12.06 -2.27 -9.77
N VAL A 111 -12.79 -3.14 -9.07
CA VAL A 111 -12.87 -4.56 -9.40
C VAL A 111 -13.68 -4.75 -10.69
N MET A 112 -13.10 -5.50 -11.63
CA MET A 112 -13.70 -5.91 -12.90
C MET A 112 -14.48 -7.21 -12.77
#